data_AF-A0A2U8WHD4-F1
#
_entry.id   AF-A0A2U8WHD4-F1
#
_cell.length_a   1.000
_cell.length_b   1.000
_cell.length_c   1.000
_cell.angle_alpha   90.00
_cell.angle_beta   90.00
_cell.angle_gamma   90.00
#
_symmetry.space_group_name_H-M   'P 1'
#
loop_
_entity.id
_entity.type
_entity.pdbx_description
1 polymer ?
#
loop_
_entity_poly.entity_id
_entity_poly.type
_entity_poly.pdbx_seq_one_letter_code
_entity_poly.pdbx_strand_id
1 'polypeptide(L)'
;MNELTLLSTDSLPALQTVLDGLGTGQALRLTNTDCDRLFGVNDARMGRVRNFARGHNCIALWDDDGLTFCRQPPAAARWRPPPAGEPRT
;
A
#
# COMPACT_ATOMS: atom_id res chain seq x y z
N MET A 1 -20.99 -4.66 15.06
CA MET A 1 -20.03 -5.71 14.64
C MET A 1 -19.42 -5.22 13.34
N ASN A 2 -18.13 -4.89 13.32
CA ASN A 2 -17.47 -4.31 12.14
C ASN A 2 -17.23 -5.39 11.08
N GLU A 3 -17.86 -5.24 9.93
CA GLU A 3 -17.79 -6.14 8.77
C GLU A 3 -16.46 -6.04 7.98
N LEU A 4 -15.42 -5.42 8.55
CA LEU A 4 -14.10 -5.24 7.93
C LEU A 4 -13.13 -6.40 8.18
N THR A 5 -13.52 -7.41 8.96
CA THR A 5 -12.68 -8.57 9.31
C THR A 5 -12.89 -9.80 8.42
N LEU A 6 -13.77 -9.75 7.42
CA LEU A 6 -14.04 -10.88 6.50
C LEU A 6 -13.45 -10.72 5.09
N LEU A 7 -12.70 -9.65 4.83
CA LEU A 7 -11.91 -9.56 3.59
C LEU A 7 -10.64 -10.38 3.78
N SER A 8 -10.80 -11.70 3.70
CA SER A 8 -9.71 -12.65 3.56
C SER A 8 -8.78 -12.18 2.45
N THR A 9 -7.57 -11.72 2.80
CA THR A 9 -6.51 -11.44 1.84
C THR A 9 -5.88 -12.73 1.29
N ASP A 10 -6.57 -13.88 1.44
CA ASP A 10 -6.17 -15.23 1.00
C ASP A 10 -5.94 -15.37 -0.52
N SER A 11 -6.31 -14.36 -1.32
CA SER A 11 -6.09 -14.34 -2.76
C SER A 11 -5.75 -12.93 -3.28
N LEU A 12 -5.07 -12.86 -4.43
CA LEU A 12 -4.71 -11.59 -5.08
C LEU A 12 -5.94 -10.72 -5.41
N PRO A 13 -7.06 -11.25 -5.94
CA PRO A 13 -8.27 -10.44 -6.19
C PRO A 13 -8.91 -9.89 -4.90
N ALA A 14 -8.87 -10.67 -3.82
CA ALA A 14 -9.38 -10.20 -2.54
C ALA A 14 -8.48 -9.11 -1.94
N LEU A 15 -7.16 -9.29 -2.01
CA LEU A 15 -6.19 -8.27 -1.63
C LEU A 15 -6.39 -6.97 -2.45
N GLN A 16 -6.63 -7.10 -3.75
CA GLN A 16 -6.93 -5.97 -4.64
C GLN A 16 -8.16 -5.18 -4.17
N THR A 17 -9.27 -5.87 -3.86
CA THR A 17 -10.48 -5.23 -3.33
C THR A 17 -10.19 -4.41 -2.06
N VAL A 18 -9.38 -4.96 -1.16
CA VAL A 18 -8.98 -4.26 0.08
C VAL A 18 -8.14 -3.03 -0.24
N LEU A 19 -7.12 -3.16 -1.10
CA LEU A 19 -6.25 -2.06 -1.47
C LEU A 19 -7.00 -0.95 -2.19
N ASP A 20 -7.96 -1.29 -3.05
CA ASP A 20 -8.80 -0.32 -3.75
C ASP A 20 -9.72 0.44 -2.80
N GLY A 21 -10.16 -0.19 -1.71
CA GLY A 21 -10.93 0.44 -0.64
C GLY A 21 -10.10 1.28 0.35
N LEU A 22 -8.77 1.24 0.31
CA LEU A 22 -7.96 2.03 1.24
C LEU A 22 -8.15 3.53 1.01
N GLY A 23 -8.39 4.28 2.07
CA GLY A 23 -8.31 5.74 2.08
C GLY A 23 -6.86 6.24 2.01
N THR A 24 -6.69 7.51 1.70
CA THR A 24 -5.37 8.16 1.73
C THR A 24 -4.77 8.10 3.13
N GLY A 25 -3.52 7.62 3.24
CA GLY A 25 -2.83 7.46 4.52
C GLY A 25 -3.21 6.19 5.29
N GLN A 26 -4.13 5.38 4.78
CA GLN A 26 -4.39 4.05 5.33
C GLN A 26 -3.37 3.04 4.81
N ALA A 27 -3.12 2.02 5.64
CA ALA A 27 -2.18 0.96 5.35
C ALA A 27 -2.81 -0.41 5.65
N LEU A 28 -2.42 -1.40 4.85
CA LEU A 28 -2.75 -2.80 5.05
C LEU A 28 -1.45 -3.57 5.27
N ARG A 29 -1.37 -4.31 6.37
CA ARG A 29 -0.23 -5.17 6.67
C ARG A 29 -0.57 -6.63 6.42
N LEU A 30 0.35 -7.33 5.77
CA LEU A 30 0.32 -8.77 5.54
C LEU A 30 1.49 -9.40 6.30
N THR A 31 1.27 -10.59 6.83
CA THR A 31 2.36 -11.37 7.42
C THR A 31 3.30 -11.88 6.32
N ASN A 32 4.53 -12.26 6.69
CA ASN A 32 5.44 -12.91 5.74
C ASN A 32 4.81 -14.19 5.14
N THR A 33 4.09 -14.97 5.93
CA THR A 33 3.37 -16.18 5.48
C THR A 33 2.33 -15.86 4.41
N ASP A 34 1.52 -14.82 4.60
CA ASP A 34 0.51 -14.41 3.60
C ASP A 34 1.19 -13.91 2.33
N CYS A 35 2.28 -13.17 2.46
CA CYS A 35 3.06 -12.71 1.33
C CYS A 35 3.65 -13.87 0.53
N ASP A 36 4.17 -14.87 1.21
CA ASP A 36 4.75 -16.06 0.57
C ASP A 36 3.66 -16.88 -0.14
N ARG A 37 2.47 -16.96 0.44
CA ARG A 37 1.32 -17.61 -0.19
C ARG A 37 0.82 -16.87 -1.44
N LEU A 38 0.76 -15.54 -1.39
CA LEU A 38 0.20 -14.69 -2.46
C LEU A 38 1.18 -14.42 -3.59
N PHE A 39 2.44 -14.15 -3.23
CA PHE A 39 3.47 -13.68 -4.14
C PHE A 39 4.59 -14.69 -4.36
N GLY A 40 4.58 -15.85 -3.67
CA GLY A 40 5.61 -16.88 -3.75
C GLY A 40 6.91 -16.52 -3.04
N VAL A 41 7.74 -17.51 -2.75
CA VAL A 41 9.01 -17.39 -1.99
C VAL A 41 10.26 -17.15 -2.86
N ASN A 42 10.10 -16.79 -4.13
CA ASN A 42 11.22 -16.69 -5.06
C ASN A 42 11.80 -15.28 -5.19
N ASP A 43 12.92 -15.15 -5.90
CA ASP A 43 13.62 -13.87 -6.09
C ASP A 43 12.78 -12.79 -6.80
N ALA A 44 11.76 -13.21 -7.55
CA ALA A 44 10.81 -12.32 -8.20
C ALA A 44 9.70 -11.78 -7.27
N ARG A 45 9.60 -12.29 -6.02
CA ARG A 45 8.60 -11.88 -5.02
C ARG A 45 8.56 -10.37 -4.85
N MET A 46 9.72 -9.75 -4.62
CA MET A 46 9.82 -8.31 -4.39
C MET A 46 9.39 -7.51 -5.63
N GLY A 47 9.73 -7.99 -6.83
CA GLY A 47 9.29 -7.38 -8.09
C GLY A 47 7.78 -7.44 -8.27
N ARG A 48 7.16 -8.59 -8.00
CA ARG A 48 5.71 -8.79 -8.07
C ARG A 48 4.97 -7.89 -7.08
N VAL A 49 5.42 -7.87 -5.83
CA VAL A 49 4.85 -7.03 -4.77
C VAL A 49 4.91 -5.54 -5.14
N ARG A 50 6.06 -5.06 -5.63
CA ARG A 50 6.20 -3.65 -6.05
C ARG A 50 5.32 -3.32 -7.23
N ASN A 51 5.21 -4.22 -8.21
CA ASN A 51 4.34 -4.02 -9.37
C ASN A 51 2.87 -3.98 -8.96
N PHE A 52 2.47 -4.88 -8.06
CA PHE A 52 1.13 -4.93 -7.49
C PHE A 52 0.80 -3.65 -6.73
N ALA A 53 1.69 -3.18 -5.84
CA ALA A 53 1.51 -1.94 -5.10
C ALA A 53 1.32 -0.73 -6.05
N ARG A 54 2.19 -0.63 -7.09
CA ARG A 54 2.12 0.45 -8.08
C ARG A 54 0.80 0.46 -8.86
N GLY A 55 0.25 -0.70 -9.20
CA GLY A 55 -1.05 -0.82 -9.85
C GLY A 55 -2.20 -0.20 -9.04
N HIS A 56 -2.05 -0.15 -7.72
CA HIS A 56 -3.08 0.30 -6.76
C HIS A 56 -2.78 1.66 -6.11
N ASN A 57 -1.84 2.45 -6.65
CA ASN A 57 -1.37 3.71 -6.05
C ASN A 57 -0.88 3.54 -4.60
N CYS A 58 -0.31 2.38 -4.31
CA CYS A 58 0.25 2.04 -3.02
C CYS A 58 1.77 1.92 -3.10
N ILE A 59 2.43 2.16 -1.97
CA ILE A 59 3.83 1.75 -1.74
C ILE A 59 3.84 0.46 -0.94
N ALA A 60 4.84 -0.37 -1.20
CA ALA A 60 5.11 -1.59 -0.46
C ALA A 60 6.36 -1.36 0.42
N LEU A 61 6.21 -1.58 1.73
CA LEU A 61 7.26 -1.48 2.73
C LEU A 61 7.45 -2.86 3.37
N TRP A 62 8.66 -3.40 3.29
CA TRP A 62 8.99 -4.69 3.92
C TRP A 62 9.73 -4.44 5.23
N ASP A 63 9.27 -5.06 6.31
CA ASP A 63 9.91 -5.06 7.63
C ASP A 63 10.04 -6.50 8.17
N ASP A 64 10.59 -6.65 9.37
CA ASP A 64 10.81 -7.96 9.99
C ASP A 64 9.50 -8.73 10.23
N ASP A 65 8.39 -8.01 10.41
CA ASP A 65 7.10 -8.61 10.70
C ASP A 65 6.29 -8.94 9.44
N GLY A 66 6.61 -8.34 8.30
CA GLY A 66 5.96 -8.62 7.03
C GLY A 66 5.97 -7.46 6.04
N LEU A 67 4.89 -7.37 5.28
CA LEU A 67 4.74 -6.44 4.18
C LEU A 67 3.59 -5.48 4.46
N THR A 68 3.86 -4.18 4.39
CA THR A 68 2.86 -3.14 4.55
C THR A 68 2.63 -2.43 3.21
N PHE A 69 1.38 -2.42 2.76
CA PHE A 69 0.92 -1.59 1.65
C PHE A 69 0.34 -0.29 2.20
N CYS A 70 0.91 0.86 1.83
CA CYS A 70 0.37 2.16 2.22
C CYS A 70 -0.15 2.89 0.98
N ARG A 71 -1.37 3.41 1.05
CA ARG A 71 -1.90 4.23 -0.05
C ARG A 71 -1.22 5.59 -0.05
N GLN A 72 -0.62 5.92 -1.18
CA GLN A 72 0.02 7.22 -1.32
C GLN A 72 -1.05 8.31 -1.41
N PRO A 73 -0.82 9.47 -0.78
CA PRO A 73 -1.61 10.64 -1.11
C PRO A 73 -1.46 10.94 -2.60
N PRO A 74 -2.54 11.38 -3.28
CA PRO A 74 -2.45 11.79 -4.67
C PRO A 74 -1.33 12.81 -4.84
N ALA A 75 -0.62 12.76 -5.96
CA ALA A 75 0.59 13.58 -6.17
C ALA A 75 0.38 15.09 -5.93
N ALA A 76 -0.86 15.60 -6.02
CA ALA A 76 -1.23 16.97 -5.67
C ALA A 76 -1.07 17.32 -4.18
N ALA A 77 -1.06 16.33 -3.29
CA ALA A 77 -0.83 16.48 -1.85
C ALA A 77 0.64 16.25 -1.46
N ARG A 78 1.53 15.92 -2.42
CA ARG A 78 2.99 16.04 -2.19
C ARG A 78 3.30 17.52 -2.09
N TRP A 79 3.44 18.00 -0.85
CA TRP A 79 4.06 19.27 -0.45
C TRP A 79 4.22 20.28 -1.60
N ARG A 80 3.27 21.21 -1.72
CA ARG A 80 3.48 22.42 -2.51
C ARG A 80 4.34 23.35 -1.65
N PRO A 81 5.60 23.64 -2.01
CA PRO A 81 6.34 24.65 -1.27
C PRO A 81 5.54 25.97 -1.35
N PRO A 82 5.48 26.74 -0.25
CA PRO A 82 4.88 28.07 -0.31
C PRO A 82 5.59 28.87 -1.42
N PRO A 83 4.87 29.69 -2.20
CA PRO A 83 5.51 30.54 -3.20
C PRO A 83 6.61 31.36 -2.52
N ALA A 84 7.82 31.28 -3.06
CA ALA A 84 8.96 32.01 -2.54
C ALA A 84 8.71 33.52 -2.73
N GLY A 85 8.38 34.20 -1.65
CA GLY A 85 8.35 35.66 -1.59
C GLY A 85 6.99 36.28 -1.86
N GLU A 86 6.17 36.41 -0.81
CA GLU A 86 5.42 37.65 -0.64
C GLU A 86 6.19 38.49 0.38
N PRO A 87 6.84 39.60 -0.03
CA PRO A 87 7.33 40.56 0.94
C PRO A 87 6.12 41.06 1.73
N ARG A 88 6.14 40.85 3.05
CA ARG A 88 5.25 41.55 3.97
C ARG A 88 5.67 43.02 4.01
N THR A 89 5.23 43.83 3.05
CA THR A 89 5.02 45.27 3.25
C THR A 89 4.11 45.85 2.19
#